data_AF-X1MPK4-F1
#
_entry.id   AF-X1MPK4-F1
#
_cell.length_a   1.000
_cell.length_b   1.000
_cell.length_c   1.000
_cell.angle_alpha   90.00
_cell.angle_beta   90.00
_cell.angle_gamma   90.00
#
_symmetry.space_group_name_H-M   'P 1'
#
loop_
_entity.id
_entity.type
_entity.pdbx_description
1 polymer ?
#
loop_
_entity_poly.entity_id
_entity_poly.type
_entity_poly.pdbx_seq_one_letter_code
_entity_poly.pdbx_strand_id
1 'polypeptide(L)'
;TTYSFGAGDGDLWILKLTSYGDIEWQNTYGGGSYEDATSIRQTDDGGYVVTGTTYSFGAGDGDLWILKLTSSGDIEWQRTYGGSFDDWWAAYIQVTSDGGYIVSAITESFGAGDRDGWILKLTSSGDIEWQRTYGGSGDDWGEYIRETGDGGYIVAGTTESFGAGDRDGWILKLTSSGDIEWQRTYGGSGERSKIQISPSI
;
A
#
# COMPACT_ATOMS: atom_id res chain seq x y z
N THR A 1 3.27 15.62 -0.09
CA THR A 1 4.51 16.14 -0.71
C THR A 1 4.69 17.62 -0.48
N THR A 2 5.93 18.10 -0.46
CA THR A 2 6.30 19.53 -0.53
C THR A 2 7.18 19.78 -1.75
N TYR A 3 7.00 20.92 -2.41
CA TYR A 3 7.83 21.39 -3.54
C TYR A 3 8.80 22.51 -3.13
N SER A 4 8.80 22.89 -1.85
CA SER A 4 9.51 24.07 -1.35
C SER A 4 10.60 23.78 -0.32
N PHE A 5 10.73 22.52 0.14
CA PHE A 5 11.69 22.12 1.17
C PHE A 5 12.20 20.70 0.89
N GLY A 6 13.51 20.52 0.75
CA GLY A 6 14.16 19.24 0.52
C GLY A 6 14.95 19.22 -0.80
N ALA A 7 15.29 18.03 -1.30
CA ALA A 7 16.13 17.88 -2.49
C ALA A 7 15.27 17.47 -3.70
N GLY A 8 15.55 18.03 -4.87
CA GLY A 8 14.83 17.64 -6.09
C GLY A 8 13.47 18.31 -6.26
N ASP A 9 12.56 17.58 -6.92
CA ASP A 9 11.31 18.11 -7.45
C ASP A 9 10.14 18.01 -6.45
N GLY A 10 10.21 17.14 -5.44
CA GLY A 10 9.32 17.19 -4.30
C GLY A 10 9.51 16.05 -3.30
N ASP A 11 9.47 16.37 -2.01
CA ASP A 11 9.78 15.42 -0.93
C ASP A 11 8.55 15.05 -0.09
N LEU A 12 8.60 13.93 0.63
CA LEU A 12 7.65 13.66 1.71
C LEU A 12 7.81 14.71 2.80
N TRP A 13 6.74 15.37 3.18
CA TRP A 13 6.74 16.28 4.33
C TRP A 13 5.85 15.70 5.43
N ILE A 14 6.48 15.30 6.53
CA ILE A 14 5.81 14.66 7.65
C ILE A 14 5.97 15.55 8.87
N LEU A 15 4.87 15.70 9.59
CA LEU A 15 4.76 16.55 10.76
C LEU A 15 4.02 15.82 11.86
N LYS A 16 4.54 15.96 13.08
CA LYS A 16 3.85 15.59 14.30
C LYS A 16 3.29 16.84 14.94
N LEU A 17 2.02 16.77 15.31
CA LEU A 17 1.30 17.88 15.90
C LEU A 17 0.95 17.60 17.36
N THR A 18 0.89 18.64 18.18
CA THR A 18 0.27 18.59 19.50
C THR A 18 -1.24 18.42 19.36
N SER A 19 -1.93 18.14 20.47
CA SER A 19 -3.40 18.13 20.51
C SER A 19 -4.04 19.49 20.16
N TYR A 20 -3.26 20.57 20.15
CA TYR A 20 -3.72 21.92 19.79
C TYR A 20 -3.40 22.29 18.33
N GLY A 21 -2.71 21.41 17.59
CA GLY A 21 -2.32 21.64 16.20
C GLY A 21 -0.98 22.35 16.02
N ASP A 22 -0.20 22.55 17.09
CA ASP A 22 1.15 23.10 17.00
C ASP A 22 2.14 22.03 16.51
N ILE A 23 3.13 22.42 15.71
CA ILE A 23 4.17 21.49 15.22
C ILE A 23 5.09 21.10 16.38
N GLU A 24 5.13 19.82 16.74
CA GLU A 24 6.14 19.25 17.65
C GLU A 24 7.45 19.00 16.92
N TRP A 25 7.36 18.38 15.74
CA TRP A 25 8.47 18.24 14.80
C TRP A 25 7.95 18.14 13.37
N GLN A 26 8.80 18.47 12.43
CA GLN A 26 8.57 18.27 11.00
C GLN A 26 9.88 17.94 10.31
N ASN A 27 9.84 17.02 9.35
CA ASN A 27 10.99 16.62 8.55
C ASN A 27 10.56 16.40 7.10
N THR A 28 11.54 16.54 6.20
CA THR A 28 11.39 16.19 4.79
C THR A 28 12.21 14.97 4.45
N TYR A 29 11.65 14.06 3.65
CA TYR A 29 12.31 12.82 3.22
C TYR A 29 12.13 12.67 1.72
N GLY A 30 13.24 12.58 0.99
CA GLY A 30 13.23 12.45 -0.46
C GLY A 30 14.64 12.45 -1.03
N GLY A 31 14.72 12.47 -2.36
CA GLY A 31 15.94 12.29 -3.11
C GLY A 31 16.20 13.37 -4.15
N GLY A 32 16.55 12.97 -5.38
CA GLY A 32 16.81 13.91 -6.48
C GLY A 32 15.57 14.23 -7.32
N SER A 33 14.48 13.51 -7.11
CA SER A 33 13.27 13.52 -7.92
C SER A 33 12.02 13.75 -7.04
N TYR A 34 10.90 13.13 -7.40
CA TYR A 34 9.60 13.31 -6.74
C TYR A 34 9.29 12.14 -5.80
N GLU A 35 8.74 12.46 -4.63
CA GLU A 35 8.23 11.52 -3.64
C GLU A 35 6.79 11.89 -3.22
N ASP A 36 5.95 10.90 -2.97
CA ASP A 36 4.59 11.10 -2.46
C ASP A 36 4.21 10.12 -1.35
N ALA A 37 3.60 10.61 -0.27
CA ALA A 37 3.27 9.80 0.90
C ALA A 37 1.80 9.39 0.85
N THR A 38 1.54 8.11 1.09
CA THR A 38 0.21 7.51 0.96
C THR A 38 -0.37 7.06 2.30
N SER A 39 0.47 6.63 3.25
CA SER A 39 0.02 6.18 4.56
C SER A 39 1.05 6.42 5.64
N ILE A 40 0.59 6.62 6.88
CA ILE A 40 1.43 6.69 8.07
C ILE A 40 0.74 6.00 9.24
N ARG A 41 1.50 5.25 10.04
CA ARG A 41 1.04 4.56 11.25
C ARG A 41 2.05 4.71 12.36
N GLN A 42 1.57 5.03 13.56
CA GLN A 42 2.41 4.95 14.75
C GLN A 42 2.66 3.47 15.11
N THR A 43 3.89 3.16 15.51
CA THR A 43 4.31 1.84 15.98
C THR A 43 4.35 1.79 17.51
N ASP A 44 4.33 0.59 18.10
CA ASP A 44 4.23 0.40 19.56
C ASP A 44 5.43 0.96 20.34
N ASP A 45 6.58 1.10 19.69
CA ASP A 45 7.78 1.76 20.21
C ASP A 45 7.67 3.30 20.23
N GLY A 46 6.55 3.85 19.78
CA GLY A 46 6.31 5.30 19.68
C GLY A 46 6.85 5.94 18.40
N GLY A 47 7.51 5.17 17.53
CA GLY A 47 7.93 5.59 16.19
C GLY A 47 6.79 5.56 15.17
N TYR A 48 7.15 5.63 13.89
CA TYR A 48 6.17 5.68 12.80
C TYR A 48 6.63 4.86 11.61
N VAL A 49 5.73 4.14 10.95
CA VAL A 49 5.97 3.57 9.63
C VAL A 49 5.18 4.37 8.59
N VAL A 50 5.82 4.68 7.47
CA VAL A 50 5.30 5.53 6.40
C VAL A 50 5.43 4.78 5.10
N THR A 51 4.40 4.79 4.27
CA THR A 51 4.47 4.35 2.87
C THR A 51 4.31 5.53 1.94
N GLY A 52 4.94 5.38 0.78
CA GLY A 52 4.86 6.35 -0.29
C GLY A 52 5.45 5.79 -1.58
N THR A 53 5.59 6.67 -2.55
CA THR A 53 6.28 6.44 -3.82
C THR A 53 7.57 7.24 -3.82
N THR A 54 8.61 6.69 -4.43
CA THR A 54 9.81 7.46 -4.79
C THR A 54 10.18 7.24 -6.24
N TYR A 55 10.50 8.33 -6.94
CA TYR A 55 11.13 8.31 -8.26
C TYR A 55 12.64 8.56 -8.16
N SER A 56 13.18 8.64 -6.94
CA SER A 56 14.60 8.89 -6.68
C SER A 56 15.42 7.63 -6.40
N PHE A 57 14.77 6.56 -5.96
CA PHE A 57 15.43 5.34 -5.47
C PHE A 57 14.72 4.10 -5.99
N GLY A 58 15.46 3.00 -6.14
CA GLY A 58 14.90 1.71 -6.56
C GLY A 58 15.17 1.37 -8.02
N ALA A 59 14.29 0.62 -8.65
CA ALA A 59 14.47 0.03 -9.96
C ALA A 59 13.33 0.43 -10.90
N GLY A 60 13.70 0.99 -12.05
CA GLY A 60 12.71 1.44 -13.03
C GLY A 60 12.17 2.83 -12.71
N ASP A 61 10.85 2.96 -12.80
CA ASP A 61 10.12 4.20 -12.57
C ASP A 61 9.77 4.37 -11.08
N GLY A 62 8.55 4.73 -10.70
CA GLY A 62 8.20 5.00 -9.31
C GLY A 62 8.07 3.73 -8.48
N ASP A 63 8.86 3.58 -7.42
CA ASP A 63 8.84 2.41 -6.53
C ASP A 63 8.08 2.66 -5.22
N LEU A 64 7.55 1.59 -4.61
CA LEU A 64 7.01 1.61 -3.26
C LEU A 64 8.15 1.89 -2.28
N TRP A 65 8.06 3.00 -1.56
CA TRP A 65 9.02 3.40 -0.56
C TRP A 65 8.41 3.34 0.84
N ILE A 66 9.10 2.63 1.73
CA ILE A 66 8.67 2.50 3.13
C ILE A 66 9.76 3.01 4.05
N LEU A 67 9.39 3.90 4.96
CA LEU A 67 10.26 4.43 6.00
C LEU A 67 9.77 3.97 7.37
N LYS A 68 10.68 3.50 8.21
CA LYS A 68 10.48 3.45 9.67
C LYS A 68 11.24 4.59 10.30
N LEU A 69 10.50 5.35 11.11
CA LEU A 69 10.94 6.53 11.81
C LEU A 69 10.95 6.30 13.31
N THR A 70 11.86 6.96 14.00
CA THR A 70 11.84 7.13 15.46
C THR A 70 10.69 8.04 15.89
N SER A 71 10.46 8.17 17.20
CA SER A 71 9.48 9.12 17.74
C SER A 71 9.78 10.59 17.45
N SER A 72 11.04 10.91 17.13
CA SER A 72 11.52 12.24 16.73
C SER A 72 11.52 12.47 15.22
N GLY A 73 11.14 11.46 14.42
CA GLY A 73 11.16 11.54 12.96
C GLY A 73 12.55 11.31 12.34
N ASP A 74 13.48 10.68 13.04
CA ASP A 74 14.73 10.23 12.43
C ASP A 74 14.50 8.90 11.71
N ILE A 75 15.16 8.65 10.58
CA ILE A 75 15.04 7.38 9.86
C ILE A 75 15.77 6.27 10.65
N GLU A 76 15.04 5.23 11.07
CA GLU A 76 15.62 3.99 11.58
C GLU A 76 16.01 3.06 10.44
N TRP A 77 15.11 2.90 9.48
CA TRP A 77 15.39 2.22 8.22
C TRP A 77 14.46 2.74 7.12
N GLN A 78 14.89 2.57 5.88
CA GLN A 78 14.07 2.83 4.69
C GLN A 78 14.36 1.79 3.62
N ARG A 79 13.35 1.40 2.85
CA ARG A 79 13.46 0.39 1.80
C ARG A 79 12.57 0.73 0.62
N THR A 80 13.04 0.41 -0.57
CA THR A 80 12.25 0.42 -1.79
C THR A 80 11.88 -1.00 -2.20
N TYR A 81 10.70 -1.14 -2.77
CA TYR A 81 10.17 -2.39 -3.30
C TYR A 81 9.52 -2.09 -4.65
N GLY A 82 9.88 -2.87 -5.67
CA GLY A 82 9.32 -2.73 -7.01
C GLY A 82 10.21 -3.43 -8.04
N GLY A 83 9.90 -3.21 -9.31
CA GLY A 83 10.44 -3.96 -10.44
C GLY A 83 11.14 -3.09 -11.47
N SER A 84 10.65 -3.05 -12.71
CA SER A 84 11.23 -2.22 -13.77
C SER A 84 10.25 -1.17 -14.28
N PHE A 85 9.02 -1.25 -13.81
CA PHE A 85 7.93 -0.33 -14.08
C PHE A 85 7.49 0.26 -12.76
N ASP A 86 6.23 0.63 -12.70
CA ASP A 86 5.71 1.63 -11.83
C ASP A 86 4.94 0.87 -10.71
N ASP A 87 5.43 0.95 -9.47
CA ASP A 87 4.97 0.26 -8.25
C ASP A 87 4.50 1.22 -7.11
N TRP A 88 3.58 2.15 -7.40
CA TRP A 88 3.44 3.40 -6.63
C TRP A 88 2.07 3.68 -6.00
N TRP A 89 0.95 3.22 -6.59
CA TRP A 89 -0.36 3.77 -6.23
C TRP A 89 -1.08 3.02 -5.08
N ALA A 90 -1.81 3.78 -4.24
CA ALA A 90 -2.68 3.33 -3.15
C ALA A 90 -2.03 2.47 -2.03
N ALA A 91 -0.75 2.71 -1.72
CA ALA A 91 -0.07 1.95 -0.66
C ALA A 91 -0.67 2.22 0.73
N TYR A 92 -1.39 1.24 1.29
CA TYR A 92 -1.85 1.25 2.68
C TYR A 92 -1.02 0.29 3.53
N ILE A 93 -0.55 0.75 4.69
CA ILE A 93 0.19 -0.06 5.65
C ILE A 93 -0.55 -0.24 6.97
N GLN A 94 -0.42 -1.44 7.54
CA GLN A 94 -0.79 -1.75 8.91
C GLN A 94 0.38 -2.44 9.64
N VAL A 95 0.59 -2.07 10.91
CA VAL A 95 1.38 -2.86 11.86
C VAL A 95 0.60 -4.13 12.24
N THR A 96 1.20 -5.29 12.03
CA THR A 96 0.58 -6.60 12.32
C THR A 96 0.83 -7.04 13.76
N SER A 97 0.01 -7.96 14.26
CA SER A 97 0.06 -8.45 15.64
C SER A 97 1.38 -9.15 16.03
N ASP A 98 2.13 -9.63 15.04
CA ASP A 98 3.47 -10.19 15.18
C ASP A 98 4.60 -9.14 15.20
N GLY A 99 4.25 -7.85 15.12
CA GLY A 99 5.20 -6.73 15.09
C GLY A 99 5.79 -6.43 13.71
N GLY A 100 5.37 -7.15 12.67
CA GLY A 100 5.68 -6.84 11.28
C GLY A 100 4.74 -5.82 10.66
N TYR A 101 4.68 -5.83 9.32
CA TYR A 101 3.79 -4.96 8.56
C TYR A 101 3.10 -5.70 7.43
N ILE A 102 1.84 -5.37 7.18
CA ILE A 102 1.13 -5.77 5.96
C ILE A 102 0.84 -4.54 5.12
N VAL A 103 1.18 -4.62 3.84
CA VAL A 103 1.06 -3.52 2.88
C VAL A 103 0.19 -3.97 1.71
N SER A 104 -0.75 -3.13 1.29
CA SER A 104 -1.45 -3.26 0.01
C SER A 104 -1.00 -2.13 -0.89
N ALA A 105 -0.52 -2.44 -2.09
CA ALA A 105 -0.02 -1.50 -3.09
C ALA A 105 -0.51 -1.93 -4.49
N ILE A 106 -0.11 -1.17 -5.51
CA ILE A 106 -0.31 -1.50 -6.93
C ILE A 106 1.05 -1.73 -7.56
N THR A 107 1.10 -2.69 -8.49
CA THR A 107 2.28 -2.96 -9.30
C THR A 107 1.92 -3.02 -10.78
N GLU A 108 2.71 -2.37 -11.61
CA GLU A 108 2.76 -2.59 -13.07
C GLU A 108 3.96 -3.49 -13.46
N SER A 109 4.79 -3.84 -12.48
CA SER A 109 5.98 -4.66 -12.66
C SER A 109 5.71 -6.16 -12.57
N PHE A 110 4.66 -6.57 -11.87
CA PHE A 110 4.37 -7.97 -11.56
C PHE A 110 2.89 -8.29 -11.82
N GLY A 111 2.58 -9.55 -12.14
CA GLY A 111 1.20 -10.02 -12.25
C GLY A 111 0.76 -10.39 -13.66
N ALA A 112 -0.54 -10.37 -13.89
CA ALA A 112 -1.20 -10.87 -15.10
C ALA A 112 -1.83 -9.77 -15.96
N GLY A 113 -2.04 -8.58 -15.41
CA GLY A 113 -2.61 -7.41 -16.08
C GLY A 113 -1.60 -6.26 -16.19
N ASP A 114 -2.08 -5.09 -16.61
CA ASP A 114 -1.28 -3.87 -16.62
C ASP A 114 -1.08 -3.33 -15.19
N ARG A 115 -2.10 -3.45 -14.33
CA ARG A 115 -2.04 -3.15 -12.89
C ARG A 115 -2.63 -4.29 -12.09
N ASP A 116 -1.88 -4.75 -11.10
CA ASP A 116 -2.35 -5.76 -10.16
C ASP A 116 -2.23 -5.29 -8.71
N GLY A 117 -3.12 -5.82 -7.86
CA GLY A 117 -3.03 -5.60 -6.42
C GLY A 117 -1.84 -6.35 -5.86
N TRP A 118 -0.89 -5.64 -5.26
CA TRP A 118 0.34 -6.21 -4.71
C TRP A 118 0.34 -6.14 -3.19
N ILE A 119 0.31 -7.30 -2.55
CA ILE A 119 0.34 -7.39 -1.08
C ILE A 119 1.71 -7.88 -0.63
N LEU A 120 2.31 -7.15 0.31
CA LEU A 120 3.57 -7.51 0.94
C LEU A 120 3.36 -7.72 2.43
N LYS A 121 3.82 -8.88 2.95
CA LYS A 121 4.04 -9.09 4.37
C LYS A 121 5.52 -8.91 4.67
N LEU A 122 5.80 -8.01 5.59
CA LEU A 122 7.14 -7.59 5.98
C LEU A 122 7.38 -7.93 7.45
N THR A 123 8.65 -8.21 7.75
CA THR A 123 9.19 -8.23 9.11
C THR A 123 9.28 -6.82 9.69
N SER A 124 9.56 -6.70 10.99
CA SER A 124 9.76 -5.42 11.68
C SER A 124 10.96 -4.60 11.14
N SER A 125 11.93 -5.26 10.50
CA SER A 125 13.09 -4.66 9.81
C SER A 125 12.84 -4.34 8.33
N GLY A 126 11.62 -4.57 7.84
CA GLY A 126 11.25 -4.36 6.43
C GLY A 126 11.75 -5.44 5.48
N ASP A 127 12.25 -6.58 5.97
CA ASP A 127 12.55 -7.71 5.08
C ASP A 127 11.24 -8.40 4.67
N ILE A 128 11.14 -8.81 3.39
CA ILE A 128 9.94 -9.49 2.86
C ILE A 128 9.84 -10.90 3.44
N GLU A 129 8.73 -11.19 4.12
CA GLU A 129 8.37 -12.56 4.50
C GLU A 129 7.68 -13.27 3.34
N TRP A 130 6.71 -12.59 2.73
CA TRP A 130 6.10 -13.00 1.48
C TRP A 130 5.53 -11.79 0.73
N GLN A 131 5.38 -11.93 -0.58
CA GLN A 131 4.69 -10.97 -1.42
C GLN A 131 3.89 -11.71 -2.51
N ARG A 132 2.74 -11.16 -2.89
CA ARG A 132 1.84 -11.76 -3.89
C ARG A 132 1.10 -10.70 -4.67
N THR A 133 0.87 -10.99 -5.94
CA THR A 133 -0.01 -10.22 -6.81
C THR A 133 -1.37 -10.88 -6.91
N TYR A 134 -2.42 -10.06 -6.97
CA TYR A 134 -3.80 -10.47 -7.10
C TYR A 134 -4.48 -9.61 -8.16
N GLY A 135 -5.04 -10.29 -9.14
CA GLY A 135 -5.80 -9.70 -10.24
C GLY A 135 -5.87 -10.68 -11.41
N GLY A 136 -6.31 -10.18 -12.55
CA GLY A 136 -6.52 -10.91 -13.79
C GLY A 136 -5.88 -10.18 -14.96
N SER A 137 -6.57 -10.11 -16.10
CA SER A 137 -6.02 -9.50 -17.31
C SER A 137 -6.30 -8.00 -17.45
N GLY A 138 -7.16 -7.44 -16.61
CA GLY A 138 -7.47 -6.00 -16.55
C GLY A 138 -6.78 -5.33 -15.36
N ASP A 139 -7.12 -4.06 -15.12
CA ASP A 139 -6.60 -3.33 -13.95
C ASP A 139 -7.30 -3.81 -12.67
N ASP A 140 -6.51 -4.26 -11.71
CA ASP A 140 -6.97 -4.71 -10.40
C ASP A 140 -6.09 -4.08 -9.32
N TRP A 141 -6.69 -3.60 -8.24
CA TRP A 141 -5.92 -3.01 -7.15
C TRP A 141 -6.56 -3.16 -5.79
N GLY A 142 -5.72 -3.29 -4.76
CA GLY A 142 -6.12 -3.22 -3.36
C GLY A 142 -5.82 -1.84 -2.77
N GLU A 143 -6.84 -1.15 -2.27
CA GLU A 143 -6.69 0.19 -1.65
C GLU A 143 -6.49 0.12 -0.14
N TYR A 144 -6.97 -0.95 0.49
CA TYR A 144 -6.95 -1.10 1.93
C TYR A 144 -6.75 -2.56 2.31
N ILE A 145 -5.96 -2.79 3.36
CA ILE A 145 -5.75 -4.12 3.91
C ILE A 145 -5.85 -4.10 5.43
N ARG A 146 -6.44 -5.14 6.01
CA ARG A 146 -6.47 -5.36 7.45
C ARG A 146 -6.17 -6.78 7.86
N GLU A 147 -5.33 -6.96 8.87
CA GLU A 147 -5.22 -8.23 9.58
C GLU A 147 -6.55 -8.57 10.26
N THR A 148 -6.97 -9.83 10.13
CA THR A 148 -8.20 -10.37 10.73
C THR A 148 -7.88 -11.18 11.98
N GLY A 149 -8.85 -11.33 12.89
CA GLY A 149 -8.62 -12.00 14.19
C GLY A 149 -8.29 -13.49 14.11
N ASP A 150 -8.40 -14.10 12.93
CA ASP A 150 -7.97 -15.47 12.62
C ASP A 150 -6.52 -15.55 12.10
N GLY A 151 -5.79 -14.42 12.05
CA GLY A 151 -4.42 -14.32 11.56
C GLY A 151 -4.27 -14.18 10.04
N GLY A 152 -5.39 -14.12 9.31
CA GLY A 152 -5.40 -13.79 7.88
C GLY A 152 -5.50 -12.29 7.62
N TYR A 153 -5.89 -11.93 6.40
CA TYR A 153 -6.05 -10.53 5.98
C TYR A 153 -7.32 -10.34 5.15
N ILE A 154 -7.94 -9.17 5.27
CA ILE A 154 -9.01 -8.72 4.38
C ILE A 154 -8.49 -7.54 3.56
N VAL A 155 -8.69 -7.61 2.25
CA VAL A 155 -8.32 -6.56 1.29
C VAL A 155 -9.59 -6.01 0.68
N ALA A 156 -9.65 -4.68 0.53
CA ALA A 156 -10.70 -3.99 -0.21
C ALA A 156 -10.07 -3.16 -1.32
N GLY A 157 -10.69 -3.20 -2.49
CA GLY A 157 -10.16 -2.55 -3.69
C GLY A 157 -11.15 -2.57 -4.85
N THR A 158 -10.61 -2.48 -6.06
CA THR A 158 -11.37 -2.46 -7.32
C THR A 158 -10.81 -3.51 -8.27
N THR A 159 -11.67 -4.05 -9.12
CA THR A 159 -11.30 -5.00 -10.16
C THR A 159 -11.99 -4.63 -11.47
N GLU A 160 -11.23 -4.68 -12.56
CA GLU A 160 -11.74 -4.71 -13.95
C GLU A 160 -11.73 -6.14 -14.52
N SER A 161 -11.05 -7.07 -13.85
CA SER A 161 -10.94 -8.47 -14.27
C SER A 161 -12.10 -9.36 -13.84
N PHE A 162 -12.77 -9.02 -12.74
CA PHE A 162 -13.79 -9.86 -12.14
C PHE A 162 -15.11 -9.12 -11.97
N GLY A 163 -16.23 -9.80 -12.22
CA GLY A 163 -17.56 -9.22 -12.03
C GLY A 163 -18.29 -8.96 -13.34
N ALA A 164 -19.27 -8.06 -13.31
CA ALA A 164 -20.23 -7.85 -14.39
C ALA A 164 -20.25 -6.41 -14.92
N GLY A 165 -19.61 -5.47 -14.21
CA GLY A 165 -19.41 -4.09 -14.68
C GLY A 165 -18.01 -3.88 -15.24
N ASP A 166 -17.76 -2.68 -15.77
CA ASP A 166 -16.43 -2.27 -16.24
C ASP A 166 -15.45 -2.09 -15.06
N ARG A 167 -15.96 -1.75 -13.86
CA ARG A 167 -15.26 -1.70 -12.58
C ARG A 167 -16.20 -2.16 -11.48
N ASP A 168 -15.80 -3.17 -10.72
CA ASP A 168 -16.54 -3.65 -9.57
C ASP A 168 -15.72 -3.50 -8.29
N GLY A 169 -16.40 -3.27 -7.16
CA GLY A 169 -15.76 -3.29 -5.86
C GLY A 169 -15.30 -4.71 -5.54
N TRP A 170 -14.07 -4.87 -5.08
CA TRP A 170 -13.43 -6.17 -4.87
C TRP A 170 -13.01 -6.37 -3.43
N ILE A 171 -13.41 -7.48 -2.84
CA ILE A 171 -13.02 -7.88 -1.49
C ILE A 171 -12.32 -9.23 -1.54
N LEU A 172 -11.09 -9.31 -1.03
CA LEU A 172 -10.37 -10.56 -0.84
C LEU A 172 -10.24 -10.88 0.64
N LYS A 173 -10.45 -12.15 1.01
CA LYS A 173 -9.96 -12.71 2.25
C LYS A 173 -8.77 -13.61 1.94
N LEU A 174 -7.69 -13.35 2.65
CA LEU A 174 -6.42 -14.03 2.53
C LEU A 174 -6.13 -14.80 3.83
N THR A 175 -5.44 -15.91 3.68
CA THR A 175 -4.76 -16.62 4.77
C THR A 175 -3.55 -15.83 5.27
N SER A 176 -2.93 -16.29 6.36
CA SER A 176 -1.69 -15.70 6.89
C SER A 176 -0.50 -15.77 5.92
N SER A 177 -0.52 -16.72 4.96
CA SER A 177 0.47 -16.90 3.89
C SER A 177 0.13 -16.16 2.60
N GLY A 178 -0.98 -15.40 2.57
CA GLY A 178 -1.46 -14.68 1.40
C GLY A 178 -2.18 -15.55 0.36
N ASP A 179 -2.52 -16.80 0.67
CA ASP A 179 -3.40 -17.57 -0.23
C ASP A 179 -4.84 -17.07 -0.11
N ILE A 180 -5.56 -16.96 -1.22
CA ILE A 180 -6.97 -16.53 -1.24
C ILE A 180 -7.84 -17.60 -0.56
N GLU A 181 -8.56 -17.22 0.49
CA GLU A 181 -9.61 -18.07 1.09
C GLU A 181 -10.93 -17.89 0.35
N TRP A 182 -11.25 -16.65 0.01
CA TRP A 182 -12.37 -16.30 -0.86
C TRP A 182 -12.19 -14.88 -1.40
N GLN A 183 -12.85 -14.60 -2.51
CA GLN A 183 -13.01 -13.25 -3.03
C GLN A 183 -14.46 -12.98 -3.44
N ARG A 184 -14.87 -11.71 -3.39
CA ARG A 184 -16.22 -11.26 -3.78
C ARG A 184 -16.14 -9.96 -4.55
N THR A 185 -16.96 -9.87 -5.60
CA THR A 185 -17.15 -8.64 -6.36
C THR A 185 -18.53 -8.05 -6.12
N TYR A 186 -18.59 -6.72 -6.13
CA TYR A 186 -19.79 -5.94 -5.85
C TYR A 186 -19.91 -4.78 -6.84
N GLY A 187 -20.87 -4.91 -7.74
CA GLY A 187 -21.31 -3.86 -8.65
C GLY A 187 -22.25 -4.45 -9.69
N GLY A 188 -22.34 -3.83 -10.86
CA GLY A 188 -23.23 -4.31 -11.91
C GLY A 188 -23.18 -3.48 -13.18
N SER A 189 -23.60 -4.08 -14.29
CA SER A 189 -23.82 -3.39 -15.55
C SER A 189 -25.07 -2.52 -15.45
N GLY A 190 -24.97 -1.19 -15.60
CA GLY A 190 -26.13 -0.29 -15.58
C GLY A 190 -27.20 -0.69 -16.63
N GLU A 191 -28.50 -0.39 -16.53
CA GLU A 191 -29.31 0.44 -15.62
C GLU A 191 -30.28 -0.43 -14.77
N ARG A 192 -30.49 -0.03 -13.50
CA ARG A 192 -31.29 -0.68 -12.44
C ARG A 192 -30.65 -1.94 -11.83
N SER A 193 -29.48 -1.75 -11.22
CA SER A 193 -28.67 -2.79 -10.59
C SER A 193 -29.36 -3.43 -9.38
N LYS A 194 -29.41 -4.76 -9.37
CA LYS A 194 -29.33 -5.54 -8.14
C LYS A 194 -27.86 -5.79 -7.88
N ILE A 195 -27.42 -5.70 -6.62
CA ILE A 195 -26.09 -6.18 -6.20
C ILE A 195 -25.99 -7.65 -6.65
N GLN A 196 -25.10 -7.94 -7.59
CA GLN A 196 -24.83 -9.31 -8.00
C GLN A 196 -23.61 -9.81 -7.24
N ILE A 197 -23.82 -10.75 -6.32
CA ILE A 197 -22.73 -11.42 -5.62
C ILE A 197 -22.27 -12.58 -6.50
N SER A 198 -21.09 -12.46 -7.08
CA SER A 198 -20.43 -13.55 -7.80
C SER A 198 -19.45 -14.24 -6.84
N PRO A 199 -19.63 -15.54 -6.52
CA PRO A 199 -18.61 -16.30 -5.82
C PRO A 199 -17.52 -16.72 -6.82
N SER A 200 -16.28 -16.26 -6.62
CA SER A 200 -15.10 -16.83 -7.27
C SER A 200 -14.46 -17.87 -6.34
N ILE A 201 -13.94 -18.96 -6.96
CA ILE A 201 -13.35 -20.16 -6.33
C ILE A 201 -11.92 -19.87 -5.89
#